data_AF-A0A3E0UCN0-F1
#
_entry.id   AF-A0A3E0UCN0-F1
#
_cell.length_a   1.000
_cell.length_b   1.000
_cell.length_c   1.000
_cell.angle_alpha   90.00
_cell.angle_beta   90.00
_cell.angle_gamma   90.00
#
_symmetry.space_group_name_H-M   'P 1'
#
loop_
_entity.id
_entity.type
_entity.pdbx_description
1 polymer ?
#
loop_
_entity_poly.entity_id
_entity_poly.type
_entity_poly.pdbx_seq_one_letter_code
_entity_poly.pdbx_strand_id
1 'polypeptide(L)'
;MNTVEIIDVIEKLETRLNSYWNFYSIAIIAISGWLLSLNKPSEFPIESAVILTIGFLLFIIMNASVLLPLTKRIYALEKVLIMTVAETTTLAPELKTILSKPLINNRYIGTIVMYFLLAIAILVFIAYKAYVLNVSG
;
A
#
# COMPACT_ATOMS: atom_id res chain seq x y z
N MET A 1 15.25 -1.86 24.26
CA MET A 1 14.32 -0.78 23.91
C MET A 1 13.22 -0.76 24.95
N ASN A 2 12.92 0.39 25.53
CA ASN A 2 11.76 0.53 26.41
C ASN A 2 10.46 0.67 25.59
N THR A 3 9.30 0.57 26.24
CA THR A 3 7.98 0.65 25.56
C THR A 3 7.81 1.92 24.74
N VAL A 4 8.30 3.06 25.23
CA VAL A 4 8.18 4.36 24.55
C VAL A 4 9.00 4.37 23.26
N GLU A 5 10.24 3.88 23.31
CA GLU A 5 11.09 3.79 22.12
C GLU A 5 10.48 2.87 21.04
N ILE A 6 9.81 1.77 21.44
CA ILE A 6 9.13 0.88 20.49
C ILE A 6 7.97 1.60 19.80
N ILE A 7 7.16 2.32 20.57
CA ILE A 7 6.04 3.11 20.04
C ILE A 7 6.56 4.19 19.09
N ASP A 8 7.58 4.96 19.47
CA ASP A 8 8.17 6.00 18.63
C ASP A 8 8.69 5.45 17.29
N VAL A 9 9.32 4.27 17.30
CA VAL A 9 9.79 3.63 16.07
C VAL A 9 8.62 3.17 15.22
N ILE A 10 7.58 2.57 15.82
CA ILE A 10 6.37 2.17 15.11
C ILE A 10 5.74 3.39 14.42
N GLU A 11 5.50 4.49 15.14
CA GLU A 11 4.89 5.70 14.59
C GLU A 11 5.70 6.29 13.40
N LYS A 12 7.03 6.29 13.50
CA LYS A 12 7.91 6.73 12.39
C LYS A 12 7.78 5.83 11.17
N LEU A 13 7.69 4.52 11.36
CA LEU A 13 7.52 3.57 10.26
C LEU A 13 6.10 3.68 9.67
N GLU A 14 5.09 3.90 10.49
CA GLU A 14 3.71 4.11 10.03
C GLU A 14 3.57 5.39 9.22
N THR A 15 4.20 6.48 9.63
CA THR A 15 4.21 7.74 8.88
C THR A 15 4.80 7.54 7.49
N ARG A 16 5.89 6.78 7.39
CA ARG A 16 6.51 6.41 6.10
C ARG A 16 5.58 5.51 5.29
N LEU A 17 4.97 4.50 5.92
CA LEU A 17 4.04 3.58 5.27
C LEU A 17 2.84 4.33 4.67
N ASN A 18 2.25 5.26 5.44
CA ASN A 18 1.15 6.10 4.99
C ASN A 18 1.56 6.99 3.82
N SER A 19 2.79 7.50 3.81
CA SER A 19 3.32 8.28 2.68
C SER A 19 3.40 7.46 1.39
N TYR A 20 3.85 6.19 1.46
CA TYR A 20 3.87 5.29 0.30
C TYR A 20 2.46 4.93 -0.18
N TRP A 21 1.52 4.68 0.74
CA TRP A 21 0.12 4.46 0.39
C TRP A 21 -0.50 5.70 -0.28
N ASN A 22 -0.26 6.89 0.25
CA ASN A 22 -0.74 8.14 -0.35
C ASN A 22 -0.19 8.34 -1.76
N PHE A 23 1.12 8.13 -1.97
CA PHE A 23 1.73 8.22 -3.29
C PHE A 23 1.13 7.21 -4.27
N TYR A 24 0.92 5.97 -3.81
CA TYR A 24 0.28 4.92 -4.60
C TYR A 24 -1.16 5.27 -4.99
N SER A 25 -1.97 5.73 -4.05
CA SER A 25 -3.34 6.16 -4.30
C SER A 25 -3.42 7.34 -5.26
N ILE A 26 -2.55 8.34 -5.10
CA ILE A 26 -2.49 9.48 -6.02
C ILE A 26 -2.14 9.03 -7.44
N ALA A 27 -1.14 8.15 -7.60
CA ALA A 27 -0.76 7.61 -8.90
C ALA A 27 -1.92 6.84 -9.57
N ILE A 28 -2.63 6.00 -8.81
CA ILE A 28 -3.81 5.27 -9.28
C ILE A 28 -4.91 6.23 -9.75
N ILE A 29 -5.23 7.24 -8.94
CA ILE A 29 -6.27 8.22 -9.26
C ILE A 29 -5.88 9.03 -10.50
N ALA A 30 -4.63 9.47 -10.58
CA ALA A 30 -4.11 10.24 -11.72
C ALA A 30 -4.17 9.44 -13.02
N ILE A 31 -3.68 8.19 -13.02
CA ILE A 31 -3.74 7.30 -14.20
C ILE A 31 -5.20 7.05 -14.58
N SER A 32 -6.06 6.76 -13.61
CA SER A 32 -7.47 6.48 -13.87
C SER A 32 -8.20 7.69 -14.46
N GLY A 33 -8.02 8.86 -13.87
CA GLY A 33 -8.62 10.11 -14.34
C GLY A 33 -8.13 10.49 -15.73
N TRP A 34 -6.84 10.31 -16.00
CA TRP A 34 -6.28 10.54 -17.32
C TRP A 34 -6.86 9.57 -18.36
N LEU A 35 -6.88 8.27 -18.08
CA LEU A 35 -7.47 7.26 -18.97
C LEU A 35 -8.96 7.52 -19.24
N LEU A 36 -9.72 7.94 -18.23
CA LEU A 36 -11.13 8.31 -18.38
C LEU A 36 -11.33 9.51 -19.30
N SER A 37 -10.39 10.46 -19.31
CA SER A 37 -10.47 11.65 -20.18
C SER A 37 -10.25 11.36 -21.67
N LEU A 38 -9.69 10.20 -22.02
CA LEU A 38 -9.40 9.79 -23.39
C LEU A 38 -10.68 9.24 -24.06
N ASN A 39 -11.00 9.80 -25.24
CA ASN A 39 -12.24 9.51 -25.98
C ASN A 39 -12.00 9.07 -27.42
N LYS A 40 -10.81 9.28 -27.99
CA LYS A 40 -10.52 8.96 -29.39
C LYS A 40 -9.40 7.92 -29.54
N PRO A 41 -9.44 7.07 -30.59
CA PRO A 41 -8.39 6.10 -30.89
C PRO A 41 -6.98 6.71 -30.93
N SER A 42 -6.84 7.88 -31.57
CA SER A 42 -5.56 8.58 -31.72
C SER A 42 -4.97 9.09 -30.41
N GLU A 43 -5.75 9.19 -29.35
CA GLU A 43 -5.31 9.70 -28.04
C GLU A 43 -4.65 8.60 -27.20
N PHE A 44 -4.90 7.32 -27.51
CA PHE A 44 -4.31 6.19 -26.78
C PHE A 44 -3.98 4.99 -27.68
N PRO A 45 -2.95 5.11 -28.54
CA PRO A 45 -2.45 3.98 -29.35
C PRO A 45 -1.99 2.80 -28.48
N ILE A 46 -1.98 1.61 -29.08
CA ILE A 46 -1.56 0.36 -28.40
C ILE A 46 -0.14 0.49 -27.82
N GLU A 47 0.77 1.15 -28.54
CA GLU A 47 2.15 1.39 -28.09
C GLU A 47 2.19 2.19 -26.79
N SER A 48 1.31 3.20 -26.66
CA SER A 48 1.18 3.99 -25.43
C SER A 48 0.65 3.16 -24.27
N ALA A 49 -0.29 2.23 -24.54
CA ALA A 49 -0.80 1.30 -23.54
C ALA A 49 0.29 0.33 -23.05
N VAL A 50 1.14 -0.18 -23.95
CA VAL A 50 2.27 -1.04 -23.60
C VAL A 50 3.29 -0.28 -22.74
N ILE A 51 3.68 0.93 -23.14
CA ILE A 51 4.62 1.77 -22.38
C ILE A 51 4.07 2.07 -20.98
N LEU A 52 2.80 2.48 -20.89
CA LEU A 52 2.15 2.75 -19.60
C LEU A 52 2.08 1.50 -18.72
N THR A 53 1.77 0.34 -19.30
CA THR A 53 1.74 -0.94 -18.57
C THR A 53 3.11 -1.26 -17.98
N ILE A 54 4.19 -1.14 -18.76
CA ILE A 54 5.55 -1.37 -18.29
C ILE A 54 5.91 -0.38 -17.18
N GLY A 55 5.65 0.91 -17.39
CA GLY A 55 5.90 1.96 -16.40
C GLY A 55 5.15 1.71 -15.09
N PHE A 56 3.88 1.30 -15.18
CA PHE A 56 3.06 0.99 -14.02
C PHE A 56 3.52 -0.27 -13.30
N LEU A 57 3.95 -1.31 -14.02
CA LEU A 57 4.54 -2.51 -13.41
C LEU A 57 5.84 -2.20 -12.65
N LEU A 58 6.72 -1.39 -13.24
CA LEU A 58 7.94 -0.92 -12.57
C LEU A 58 7.59 -0.12 -11.32
N PHE A 59 6.62 0.79 -11.42
CA PHE A 59 6.11 1.55 -10.28
C PHE A 59 5.58 0.64 -9.17
N ILE A 60 4.78 -0.38 -9.51
CA ILE A 60 4.26 -1.38 -8.56
C ILE A 60 5.41 -2.13 -7.89
N ILE A 61 6.42 -2.58 -8.63
CA ILE A 61 7.55 -3.33 -8.07
C ILE A 61 8.34 -2.45 -7.10
N MET A 62 8.67 -1.22 -7.50
CA MET A 62 9.41 -0.28 -6.67
C MET A 62 8.63 0.05 -5.39
N ASN A 63 7.35 0.35 -5.49
CA ASN A 63 6.53 0.70 -4.33
C ASN A 63 6.32 -0.51 -3.40
N ALA A 64 6.11 -1.71 -3.94
CA ALA A 64 6.03 -2.95 -3.17
C ALA A 64 7.32 -3.27 -2.42
N SER A 65 8.48 -3.03 -3.06
CA SER A 65 9.81 -3.30 -2.48
C SER A 65 10.06 -2.52 -1.18
N VAL A 66 9.36 -1.41 -0.97
CA VAL A 66 9.44 -0.63 0.26
C VAL A 66 8.26 -0.92 1.19
N LEU A 67 7.05 -0.95 0.65
CA LEU A 67 5.81 -1.07 1.42
C LEU A 67 5.71 -2.41 2.15
N LEU A 68 6.05 -3.53 1.49
CA LEU A 68 5.95 -4.87 2.09
C LEU A 68 6.96 -5.09 3.22
N PRO A 69 8.27 -4.80 3.06
CA PRO A 69 9.21 -4.94 4.16
C PRO A 69 8.90 -3.98 5.32
N LEU A 70 8.44 -2.77 5.03
CA LEU A 70 8.09 -1.79 6.06
C LEU A 70 6.90 -2.28 6.91
N THR A 71 5.87 -2.80 6.25
CA THR A 71 4.69 -3.39 6.93
C THR A 71 5.08 -4.60 7.78
N LYS A 72 5.98 -5.45 7.26
CA LYS A 72 6.51 -6.60 8.01
C LYS A 72 7.31 -6.16 9.25
N ARG A 73 8.10 -5.09 9.14
CA ARG A 73 8.85 -4.52 10.27
C ARG A 73 7.94 -3.95 11.33
N ILE A 74 6.90 -3.21 10.95
CA ILE A 74 5.88 -2.69 11.88
C ILE A 74 5.22 -3.85 12.62
N TYR A 75 4.75 -4.87 11.90
CA TYR A 75 4.13 -6.04 12.51
C TYR A 75 5.07 -6.79 13.48
N ALA A 76 6.37 -6.87 13.15
CA ALA A 76 7.35 -7.46 14.06
C ALA A 76 7.54 -6.63 15.33
N LEU A 77 7.62 -5.30 15.21
CA LEU A 77 7.75 -4.39 16.35
C LEU A 77 6.49 -4.35 17.22
N GLU A 78 5.30 -4.43 16.63
CA GLU A 78 4.03 -4.58 17.35
C GLU A 78 4.04 -5.85 18.22
N LYS A 79 4.58 -6.98 17.69
CA LYS A 79 4.73 -8.20 18.50
C LYS A 79 5.70 -8.03 19.66
N VAL A 80 6.83 -7.36 19.42
CA VAL A 80 7.80 -7.06 20.49
C VAL A 80 7.15 -6.17 21.55
N LEU A 81 6.39 -5.14 21.14
CA LEU A 81 5.66 -4.26 22.05
C LEU A 81 4.70 -5.05 22.94
N ILE A 82 3.90 -5.94 22.35
CA ILE A 82 2.95 -6.79 23.09
C ILE A 82 3.67 -7.66 24.13
N MET A 83 4.80 -8.28 23.76
CA MET A 83 5.61 -9.08 24.68
C MET A 83 6.18 -8.24 25.83
N THR A 84 6.78 -7.09 25.51
CA THR A 84 7.34 -6.18 26.52
C THR A 84 6.25 -5.67 27.49
N VAL A 85 5.06 -5.35 26.99
CA VAL A 85 3.92 -4.92 27.81
C VAL A 85 3.41 -6.06 28.70
N ALA A 86 3.41 -7.31 28.21
CA ALA A 86 3.00 -8.47 29.00
C ALA A 86 3.91 -8.67 30.22
N GLU A 87 5.23 -8.53 30.03
CA GLU A 87 6.26 -8.66 31.08
C GLU A 87 6.31 -7.47 32.05
N THR A 88 5.78 -6.32 31.65
CA THR A 88 5.78 -5.12 32.51
C THR A 88 4.72 -5.23 33.61
N THR A 89 5.17 -5.17 34.87
CA THR A 89 4.32 -5.27 36.08
C THR A 89 3.83 -3.92 36.60
N THR A 90 4.44 -2.82 36.15
CA THR A 90 4.17 -1.45 36.62
C THR A 90 3.16 -0.69 35.78
N LEU A 91 2.70 -1.25 34.66
CA LEU A 91 1.73 -0.59 33.78
C LEU A 91 0.33 -0.59 34.40
N ALA A 92 -0.40 0.52 34.25
CA ALA A 92 -1.81 0.58 34.61
C ALA A 92 -2.61 -0.50 33.84
N PRO A 93 -3.57 -1.20 34.49
CA PRO A 93 -4.31 -2.32 33.88
C PRO A 93 -5.01 -1.97 32.56
N GLU A 94 -5.56 -0.75 32.47
CA GLU A 94 -6.22 -0.25 31.26
C GLU A 94 -5.23 -0.11 30.09
N LEU A 95 -4.07 0.50 30.36
CA LEU A 95 -3.01 0.67 29.36
C LEU A 95 -2.47 -0.68 28.87
N LYS A 96 -2.30 -1.63 29.80
CA LYS A 96 -1.89 -3.00 29.48
C LYS A 96 -2.90 -3.67 28.57
N THR A 97 -4.19 -3.52 28.85
CA THR A 97 -5.28 -4.09 28.04
C THR A 97 -5.30 -3.56 26.61
N ILE A 98 -5.04 -2.26 26.42
CA ILE A 98 -5.01 -1.62 25.10
C ILE A 98 -3.76 -2.06 24.33
N LEU A 99 -2.58 -1.98 24.95
CA LEU A 99 -1.30 -2.24 24.29
C LEU A 99 -0.99 -3.73 24.07
N SER A 100 -1.65 -4.64 24.79
CA SER A 100 -1.54 -6.08 24.56
C SER A 100 -2.33 -6.58 23.35
N LYS A 101 -3.08 -5.71 22.66
CA LYS A 101 -3.81 -6.06 21.44
C LYS A 101 -3.09 -5.52 20.22
N PRO A 102 -2.99 -6.31 19.12
CA PRO A 102 -2.50 -5.78 17.86
C PRO A 102 -3.47 -4.70 17.35
N LEU A 103 -2.91 -3.61 16.83
CA LEU A 103 -3.68 -2.46 16.31
C LEU A 103 -4.57 -2.87 15.13
N ILE A 104 -4.03 -3.66 14.20
CA ILE A 104 -4.78 -4.22 13.07
C ILE A 104 -4.43 -5.69 12.94
N ASN A 105 -5.43 -6.54 13.13
CA ASN A 105 -5.24 -7.98 12.98
C ASN A 105 -4.94 -8.31 11.51
N ASN A 106 -3.89 -9.10 11.25
CA ASN A 106 -3.44 -9.45 9.89
C ASN A 106 -3.12 -8.26 8.96
N ARG A 107 -2.69 -7.11 9.49
CA ARG A 107 -2.29 -5.91 8.73
C ARG A 107 -1.45 -6.21 7.49
N TYR A 108 -0.47 -7.10 7.63
CA TYR A 108 0.43 -7.50 6.54
C TYR A 108 -0.32 -8.15 5.36
N ILE A 109 -1.25 -9.08 5.65
CA ILE A 109 -2.03 -9.76 4.62
C ILE A 109 -3.00 -8.77 3.97
N GLY A 110 -3.71 -7.97 4.77
CA GLY A 110 -4.64 -6.96 4.24
C GLY A 110 -3.93 -5.96 3.32
N THR A 111 -2.73 -5.53 3.69
CA THR A 111 -1.88 -4.65 2.89
C THR A 111 -1.52 -5.28 1.55
N ILE A 112 -1.04 -6.53 1.55
CA ILE A 112 -0.70 -7.27 0.32
C ILE A 112 -1.92 -7.39 -0.59
N VAL A 113 -3.06 -7.82 -0.04
CA VAL A 113 -4.28 -8.06 -0.81
C VAL A 113 -4.77 -6.77 -1.46
N MET A 114 -4.92 -5.70 -0.68
CA MET A 114 -5.35 -4.39 -1.21
C MET A 114 -4.40 -3.86 -2.27
N TYR A 115 -3.10 -4.02 -2.06
CA TYR A 115 -2.07 -3.55 -2.98
C TYR A 115 -2.19 -4.20 -4.35
N PHE A 116 -2.25 -5.53 -4.38
CA PHE A 116 -2.35 -6.30 -5.62
C PHE A 116 -3.73 -6.15 -6.28
N LEU A 117 -4.81 -6.04 -5.50
CA LEU A 117 -6.15 -5.79 -6.05
C LEU A 117 -6.18 -4.48 -6.84
N LEU A 118 -5.64 -3.41 -6.28
CA LEU A 118 -5.56 -2.11 -6.96
C LEU A 118 -4.64 -2.14 -8.18
N ALA A 119 -3.51 -2.85 -8.09
CA ALA A 119 -2.59 -3.02 -9.21
C ALA A 119 -3.28 -3.72 -10.39
N ILE A 120 -3.96 -4.84 -10.12
CA ILE A 120 -4.70 -5.60 -11.12
C ILE A 120 -5.82 -4.75 -11.72
N ALA A 121 -6.57 -4.02 -10.89
CA ALA A 121 -7.65 -3.15 -11.36
C ALA A 121 -7.16 -2.12 -12.38
N ILE A 122 -6.01 -1.49 -12.14
CA ILE A 122 -5.44 -0.50 -13.07
C ILE A 122 -4.89 -1.15 -14.34
N LEU A 123 -4.21 -2.29 -14.22
CA LEU A 123 -3.74 -3.03 -15.40
C LEU A 123 -4.91 -3.44 -16.31
N VAL A 124 -5.99 -3.95 -15.72
CA VAL A 124 -7.23 -4.26 -16.44
C VAL A 124 -7.82 -3.00 -17.07
N PHE A 125 -7.81 -1.87 -16.35
CA PHE A 125 -8.37 -0.63 -16.88
C PHE A 125 -7.57 -0.08 -18.07
N ILE A 126 -6.23 -0.13 -18.01
CA ILE A 126 -5.35 0.22 -19.14
C ILE A 126 -5.67 -0.67 -20.34
N ALA A 127 -5.73 -1.99 -20.15
CA ALA A 127 -6.00 -2.94 -21.22
C ALA A 127 -7.40 -2.73 -21.83
N TYR A 128 -8.41 -2.54 -20.99
CA TYR A 128 -9.78 -2.24 -21.41
C TYR A 128 -9.85 -0.96 -22.25
N LYS A 129 -9.22 0.12 -21.77
CA LYS A 129 -9.21 1.40 -22.50
C LYS A 129 -8.51 1.30 -23.85
N ALA A 130 -7.38 0.59 -23.91
CA ALA A 130 -6.68 0.34 -25.17
C ALA A 130 -7.56 -0.45 -26.16
N TYR A 131 -8.25 -1.48 -25.68
CA TYR A 131 -9.17 -2.29 -26.51
C TYR A 131 -10.33 -1.47 -27.05
N VAL A 132 -11.04 -0.74 -26.18
CA VAL A 132 -12.21 0.05 -26.57
C VAL A 132 -11.84 1.11 -27.60
N LEU A 133 -10.74 1.83 -27.38
CA LEU A 133 -10.34 2.93 -28.25
C LEU A 133 -9.76 2.47 -29.59
N ASN A 134 -9.14 1.28 -29.69
CA ASN A 134 -8.44 0.87 -30.92
C ASN A 134 -9.14 -0.24 -31.71
N VAL A 135 -10.06 -0.99 -31.09
CA VAL A 135 -10.73 -2.15 -31.73
C VAL A 135 -12.22 -1.92 -31.90
N SER A 136 -12.85 -1.18 -30.97
CA SER A 136 -14.30 -0.96 -30.98
C SER A 136 -14.71 0.45 -31.45
N GLY A 137 -13.75 1.36 -31.62
CA GLY A 137 -13.94 2.77 -31.95
C GLY A 137 -13.58 3.15 -33.38
#